data_AF-A0A7S0XW02-F1
#
_entry.id   AF-A0A7S0XW02-F1
#
_cell.length_a   1.000
_cell.length_b   1.000
_cell.length_c   1.000
_cell.angle_alpha   90.00
_cell.angle_beta   90.00
_cell.angle_gamma   90.00
#
_symmetry.space_group_name_H-M   'P 1'
#
loop_
_entity.id
_entity.type
_entity.pdbx_description
1 polymer ?
#
loop_
_entity_poly.entity_id
_entity_poly.type
_entity_poly.pdbx_seq_one_letter_code
_entity_poly.pdbx_strand_id
1 'polypeptide(L)'
;SHVTAIDPGEVVEPAISMPGLEHLRVKYQSCLPDLVARQQPYDMLVCDVNCAPTEVVEMLSDFLSVLKPGARFVLTFKKFSPSGACTMQKYHENKEQALGVLGGLCDRVVVRHLFNNTADE
;
A
#
# COMPACT_ATOMS: atom_id res chain seq x y z
N SER A 1 12.44 -13.68 8.93
CA SER A 1 11.42 -12.68 8.58
C SER A 1 10.40 -13.37 7.69
N HIS A 2 9.11 -13.07 7.84
CA HIS A 2 8.05 -13.62 7.01
C HIS A 2 7.41 -12.48 6.22
N VAL A 3 7.10 -12.71 4.95
CA VAL A 3 6.49 -11.72 4.05
C VAL A 3 5.30 -12.38 3.37
N THR A 4 4.13 -11.76 3.45
CA THR A 4 2.97 -12.14 2.66
C THR A 4 2.82 -11.14 1.52
N ALA A 5 3.17 -11.55 0.30
CA ALA A 5 2.97 -10.75 -0.91
C ALA A 5 1.57 -11.01 -1.47
N ILE A 6 0.84 -9.94 -1.80
CA ILE A 6 -0.53 -10.03 -2.34
C ILE A 6 -0.54 -9.32 -3.68
N ASP A 7 -0.66 -10.10 -4.77
CA ASP A 7 -0.80 -9.56 -6.12
C ASP A 7 -1.37 -10.67 -7.02
N PRO A 8 -2.36 -10.39 -7.90
CA PRO A 8 -2.85 -11.39 -8.86
C PRO A 8 -1.81 -11.78 -9.93
N GLY A 9 -0.82 -10.93 -10.16
CA GLY A 9 0.36 -11.16 -10.98
C GLY A 9 1.29 -12.22 -10.38
N GLU A 10 2.24 -12.66 -11.19
CA GLU A 10 3.21 -13.69 -10.80
C GLU A 10 4.42 -13.05 -10.12
N VAL A 11 4.83 -13.61 -8.98
CA VAL A 11 6.13 -13.30 -8.39
C VAL A 11 7.17 -14.19 -9.08
N VAL A 12 8.16 -13.55 -9.68
CA VAL A 12 9.22 -14.23 -10.45
C VAL A 12 10.50 -14.40 -9.62
N GLU A 13 11.42 -15.23 -10.11
CA GLU A 13 12.76 -15.37 -9.53
C GLU A 13 13.54 -14.03 -9.53
N PRO A 14 14.37 -13.76 -8.50
CA PRO A 14 14.69 -14.63 -7.37
C PRO A 14 13.70 -14.57 -6.20
N ALA A 15 12.66 -13.73 -6.28
CA ALA A 15 11.80 -13.41 -5.14
C ALA A 15 11.00 -14.62 -4.68
N ILE A 16 10.44 -15.41 -5.61
CA ILE A 16 9.63 -16.59 -5.28
C ILE A 16 10.39 -17.65 -4.48
N SER A 17 11.71 -17.74 -4.66
CA SER A 17 12.60 -18.65 -3.95
C SER A 17 13.05 -18.13 -2.57
N MET A 18 12.64 -16.92 -2.16
CA MET A 18 13.06 -16.35 -0.88
C MET A 18 12.43 -17.10 0.31
N PRO A 19 13.23 -17.62 1.26
CA PRO A 19 12.69 -18.26 2.46
C PRO A 19 11.79 -17.30 3.25
N GLY A 20 10.60 -17.79 3.61
CA GLY A 20 9.63 -17.01 4.38
C GLY A 20 8.74 -16.09 3.54
N LEU A 21 8.83 -16.11 2.21
CA LEU A 21 7.83 -15.51 1.33
C LEU A 21 6.62 -16.43 1.17
N GLU A 22 5.44 -15.90 1.45
CA GLU A 22 4.15 -16.44 1.03
C GLU A 22 3.59 -15.51 -0.06
N HIS A 23 3.24 -16.04 -1.22
CA HIS A 23 2.58 -15.27 -2.28
C HIS A 23 1.11 -15.68 -2.40
N LEU A 24 0.23 -14.73 -2.11
CA LEU A 24 -1.21 -14.85 -2.31
C LEU A 24 -1.57 -14.25 -3.66
N ARG A 25 -1.83 -15.12 -4.64
CA ARG A 25 -2.13 -14.72 -6.03
C ARG A 25 -3.58 -14.27 -6.21
N VAL A 26 -3.96 -13.21 -5.50
CA VAL A 26 -5.34 -12.69 -5.45
C VAL A 26 -5.33 -11.16 -5.35
N LYS A 27 -6.51 -10.54 -5.50
CA LYS A 27 -6.71 -9.15 -5.09
C LYS A 27 -6.78 -9.07 -3.56
N TYR A 28 -6.36 -7.95 -2.98
CA TYR A 28 -6.28 -7.79 -1.54
C TYR A 28 -7.63 -7.97 -0.83
N GLN A 29 -8.74 -7.52 -1.44
CA GLN A 29 -10.07 -7.67 -0.87
C GLN A 29 -10.46 -9.14 -0.67
N SER A 30 -9.92 -10.04 -1.51
CA SER A 30 -10.26 -11.46 -1.46
C SER A 30 -9.53 -12.20 -0.34
N CYS A 31 -8.32 -11.78 0.04
CA CYS A 31 -7.56 -12.46 1.11
C CYS A 31 -7.73 -11.83 2.50
N LEU A 32 -8.26 -10.60 2.60
CA LEU A 32 -8.34 -9.91 3.88
C LEU A 32 -9.08 -10.71 4.97
N PRO A 33 -10.24 -11.37 4.71
CA PRO A 33 -10.91 -12.19 5.72
C PRO A 33 -10.03 -13.31 6.27
N ASP A 34 -9.27 -13.98 5.40
CA ASP A 34 -8.35 -15.06 5.79
C ASP A 34 -7.18 -14.52 6.62
N LEU A 35 -6.64 -13.35 6.27
CA LEU A 35 -5.58 -12.70 7.03
C LEU A 35 -6.03 -12.30 8.43
N VAL A 36 -7.25 -11.77 8.57
CA VAL A 36 -7.86 -11.47 9.87
C VAL A 36 -8.03 -12.75 10.69
N ALA A 37 -8.51 -13.83 10.06
CA ALA A 37 -8.73 -15.11 10.74
C ALA A 37 -7.43 -15.76 11.26
N ARG A 38 -6.28 -15.48 10.66
CA ARG A 38 -4.97 -15.99 11.11
C ARG A 38 -4.57 -15.47 12.50
N GLN A 39 -5.10 -14.32 12.93
CA GLN A 39 -4.71 -13.65 14.19
C GLN A 39 -3.19 -13.46 14.33
N GLN A 40 -2.49 -13.28 13.20
CA GLN A 40 -1.06 -13.05 13.14
C GLN A 40 -0.83 -11.63 12.60
N PRO A 41 -0.77 -10.62 13.48
CA PRO A 41 -0.70 -9.24 13.02
C PRO A 41 0.70 -8.92 12.45
N TYR A 42 0.74 -8.09 11.42
CA TYR A 42 1.95 -7.68 10.73
C TYR A 42 2.59 -6.45 11.38
N ASP A 43 3.93 -6.41 11.38
CA ASP A 43 4.72 -5.27 11.87
C ASP A 43 4.84 -4.15 10.82
N MET A 44 4.61 -4.48 9.55
CA MET A 44 4.78 -3.56 8.44
C MET A 44 3.82 -3.86 7.29
N LEU A 45 3.27 -2.80 6.67
CA LEU A 45 2.59 -2.85 5.39
C LEU A 45 3.41 -2.07 4.34
N VAL A 46 3.54 -2.62 3.14
CA VAL A 46 4.08 -1.89 2.00
C VAL A 46 3.07 -1.98 0.86
N CYS A 47 2.74 -0.84 0.25
CA CYS A 47 1.74 -0.77 -0.82
C CYS A 47 2.26 0.08 -1.99
N ASP A 48 2.52 -0.57 -3.12
CA ASP A 48 2.96 0.07 -4.37
C ASP A 48 1.98 -0.19 -5.53
N VAL A 49 0.69 -0.06 -5.26
CA VAL A 49 -0.36 -0.31 -6.27
C VAL A 49 -0.50 0.87 -7.24
N ASN A 50 -0.93 0.59 -8.46
CA ASN A 50 -1.24 1.61 -9.47
C ASN A 50 -2.68 2.11 -9.30
N CYS A 51 -2.91 2.97 -8.30
CA CYS A 51 -4.21 3.59 -8.06
C CYS A 51 -4.04 5.02 -7.51
N ALA A 52 -5.16 5.76 -7.34
CA ALA A 52 -5.12 7.12 -6.81
C ALA A 52 -4.69 7.13 -5.32
N PRO A 53 -4.06 8.21 -4.82
CA PRO A 53 -3.63 8.31 -3.42
C PRO A 53 -4.73 8.02 -2.40
N THR A 54 -5.96 8.48 -2.66
CA THR A 54 -7.13 8.24 -1.80
C THR A 54 -7.49 6.75 -1.74
N GLU A 55 -7.47 6.07 -2.87
CA GLU A 55 -7.73 4.63 -2.96
C GLU A 55 -6.64 3.85 -2.18
N VAL A 56 -5.37 4.24 -2.25
CA VAL A 56 -4.30 3.59 -1.46
C VAL A 56 -4.57 3.67 0.05
N VAL A 57 -5.05 4.81 0.54
CA VAL A 57 -5.34 5.00 1.97
C VAL A 57 -6.63 4.29 2.40
N GLU A 58 -7.62 4.17 1.51
CA GLU A 58 -8.78 3.29 1.73
C GLU A 58 -8.32 1.84 1.91
N MET A 59 -7.44 1.34 1.03
CA MET A 59 -6.86 -0.01 1.18
C MET A 59 -6.11 -0.18 2.50
N LEU A 60 -5.29 0.81 2.91
CA LEU A 60 -4.62 0.78 4.21
C LEU A 60 -5.62 0.63 5.36
N SER A 61 -6.76 1.33 5.28
CA SER A 61 -7.80 1.31 6.32
C SER A 61 -8.36 -0.10 6.50
N ASP A 62 -8.56 -0.84 5.41
CA ASP A 62 -8.98 -2.24 5.43
C ASP A 62 -7.94 -3.14 6.16
N PHE A 63 -6.65 -2.86 5.96
CA PHE A 63 -5.55 -3.60 6.56
C PHE A 63 -5.27 -3.27 8.03
N LEU A 64 -5.85 -2.21 8.60
CA LEU A 64 -5.59 -1.83 10.00
C LEU A 64 -5.88 -2.97 11.00
N SER A 65 -6.89 -3.80 10.70
CA SER A 65 -7.28 -4.93 11.54
C SER A 65 -6.25 -6.06 11.61
N VAL A 66 -5.33 -6.14 10.65
CA VAL A 66 -4.26 -7.14 10.61
C VAL A 66 -2.88 -6.55 10.93
N LEU A 67 -2.82 -5.29 11.37
CA LEU A 67 -1.59 -4.62 11.75
C LEU A 67 -1.46 -4.56 13.28
N LYS A 68 -0.22 -4.65 13.78
CA LYS A 68 0.06 -4.41 15.19
C LYS A 68 -0.11 -2.92 15.50
N PRO A 69 -0.52 -2.54 16.73
CA PRO A 69 -0.32 -1.19 17.23
C PRO A 69 1.15 -0.77 17.08
N GLY A 70 1.40 0.39 16.47
CA GLY A 70 2.76 0.87 16.18
C GLY A 70 3.43 0.24 14.94
N ALA A 71 2.70 -0.56 14.15
CA ALA A 71 3.17 -1.02 12.84
C ALA A 71 3.51 0.15 11.92
N ARG A 72 4.44 -0.08 10.99
CA ARG A 72 4.85 0.92 10.00
C ARG A 72 4.16 0.66 8.68
N PHE A 73 3.84 1.69 7.93
CA PHE A 73 3.40 1.54 6.54
C PHE A 73 4.28 2.38 5.63
N VAL A 74 4.54 1.86 4.44
CA VAL A 74 5.22 2.55 3.34
C VAL A 74 4.30 2.50 2.14
N LEU A 75 3.86 3.67 1.69
CA LEU A 75 2.89 3.81 0.59
C LEU A 75 3.55 4.58 -0.55
N THR A 76 3.27 4.17 -1.79
CA THR A 76 3.59 4.96 -2.97
C THR A 76 2.33 5.69 -3.45
N PHE A 77 2.41 7.01 -3.62
CA PHE A 77 1.37 7.78 -4.28
C PHE A 77 1.72 8.00 -5.74
N LYS A 78 0.84 7.53 -6.63
CA LYS A 78 1.03 7.60 -8.07
C LYS A 78 0.08 8.63 -8.68
N LYS A 79 0.54 9.31 -9.73
CA LYS A 79 -0.30 10.12 -10.60
C LYS A 79 -1.14 9.20 -11.48
N PHE A 80 -2.21 8.65 -10.92
CA PHE A 80 -3.05 7.65 -11.56
C PHE A 80 -4.44 8.19 -11.92
N SER A 81 -4.92 7.88 -13.12
CA SER A 81 -6.33 7.96 -13.49
C SER A 81 -6.71 6.69 -14.27
N PRO A 82 -7.89 6.07 -14.01
CA PRO A 82 -8.37 4.93 -14.80
C PRO A 82 -8.47 5.22 -16.30
N SER A 83 -8.65 6.50 -16.69
CA SER A 83 -8.76 6.95 -18.08
C SER A 83 -7.44 7.45 -18.69
N GLY A 84 -6.32 7.37 -17.96
CA GLY A 84 -5.00 7.83 -18.43
C GLY A 84 -4.26 8.70 -17.41
N ALA A 85 -3.71 9.83 -17.86
CA ALA A 85 -2.98 10.73 -16.98
C ALA A 85 -3.96 11.56 -16.13
N CYS A 86 -3.88 11.44 -14.81
CA CYS A 86 -4.49 12.38 -13.86
C CYS A 86 -3.85 13.76 -14.05
N THR A 87 -4.60 14.85 -13.93
CA THR A 87 -4.00 16.20 -13.93
C THR A 87 -3.14 16.36 -12.66
N MET A 88 -2.10 17.20 -12.72
CA MET A 88 -1.29 17.47 -11.52
C MET A 88 -2.14 18.06 -10.39
N GLN A 89 -3.07 18.96 -10.73
CA GLN A 89 -4.04 19.50 -9.78
C GLN A 89 -4.82 18.40 -9.07
N LYS A 90 -5.40 17.45 -9.83
CA LYS A 90 -6.21 16.38 -9.23
C LYS A 90 -5.35 15.41 -8.42
N TYR A 91 -4.12 15.16 -8.84
CA TYR A 91 -3.15 14.40 -8.05
C TYR A 91 -2.84 15.09 -6.71
N HIS A 92 -2.59 16.40 -6.70
CA HIS A 92 -2.38 17.16 -5.48
C HIS A 92 -3.60 17.13 -4.56
N GLU A 93 -4.81 17.33 -5.10
CA GLU A 93 -6.06 17.21 -4.31
C GLU A 93 -6.19 15.85 -3.64
N ASN A 94 -5.99 14.76 -4.40
CA ASN A 94 -6.06 13.41 -3.86
C ASN A 94 -4.94 13.14 -2.85
N LYS A 95 -3.72 13.66 -3.09
CA LYS A 95 -2.57 13.56 -2.19
C LYS A 95 -2.87 14.24 -0.85
N GLU A 96 -3.35 15.49 -0.87
CA GLU A 96 -3.68 16.23 0.35
C GLU A 96 -4.80 15.55 1.14
N GLN A 97 -5.84 15.06 0.46
CA GLN A 97 -6.91 14.29 1.11
C GLN A 97 -6.37 13.02 1.77
N ALA A 98 -5.54 12.25 1.06
CA ALA A 98 -4.91 11.05 1.58
C ALA A 98 -4.01 11.34 2.79
N LEU A 99 -3.22 12.42 2.75
CA LEU A 99 -2.40 12.85 3.87
C LEU A 99 -3.23 13.31 5.08
N GLY A 100 -4.38 13.95 4.84
CA GLY A 100 -5.32 14.30 5.91
C GLY A 100 -5.85 13.08 6.66
N VAL A 101 -6.23 12.03 5.92
CA VAL A 101 -6.66 10.75 6.52
C VAL A 101 -5.51 10.10 7.30
N LEU A 102 -4.31 10.02 6.71
CA LEU A 102 -3.13 9.46 7.38
C LEU A 102 -2.75 10.24 8.64
N GLY A 103 -2.89 11.56 8.64
CA GLY A 103 -2.67 12.40 9.82
C GLY A 103 -3.62 12.09 10.99
N GLY A 104 -4.81 11.55 10.70
CA GLY A 104 -5.74 11.08 11.73
C GLY A 104 -5.49 9.64 12.18
N LEU A 105 -4.82 8.82 11.35
CA LEU A 105 -4.55 7.41 11.62
C LEU A 105 -3.19 7.16 12.28
N CYS A 106 -2.26 8.11 12.19
CA CYS A 106 -0.85 7.82 12.41
C CYS A 106 -0.17 8.90 13.26
N ASP A 107 0.64 8.48 14.23
CA ASP A 107 1.39 9.40 15.11
C ASP A 107 2.38 10.28 14.33
N ARG A 108 2.89 9.76 13.20
CA ARG A 108 3.87 10.44 12.37
C ARG A 108 3.73 10.06 10.91
N VAL A 109 3.56 11.07 10.05
CA VAL A 109 3.57 10.92 8.60
C VAL A 109 4.81 11.64 8.04
N VAL A 110 5.54 10.97 7.16
CA VAL A 110 6.73 11.52 6.50
C VAL A 110 6.60 11.29 5.00
N VAL A 111 6.53 12.38 4.24
CA VAL A 111 6.50 12.34 2.77
C VAL A 111 7.91 12.60 2.24
N ARG A 112 8.34 11.77 1.27
CA ARG A 112 9.63 11.89 0.59
C ARG A 112 9.43 11.67 -0.89
N HIS A 113 10.02 12.55 -1.69
CA HIS A 113 10.23 12.31 -3.11
C HIS A 113 11.55 11.55 -3.27
N LEU A 114 11.49 10.30 -3.73
CA LEU A 114 12.68 9.48 -3.95
C LEU A 114 13.22 9.67 -5.38
N PHE A 115 14.53 9.50 -5.57
CA PHE A 115 15.20 9.76 -6.86
C PHE A 115 14.58 9.03 -8.06
N ASN A 116 14.05 7.81 -7.85
CA ASN A 116 13.42 7.01 -8.90
C ASN A 116 11.93 7.32 -9.13
N ASN A 117 11.36 8.29 -8.42
CA ASN A 117 9.97 8.70 -8.61
C ASN A 117 9.91 9.84 -9.63
N THR A 118 8.93 9.79 -10.56
CA THR A 118 8.64 10.88 -11.49
C THR A 118 8.52 12.21 -10.75
N ALA A 119 9.20 13.25 -11.24
CA ALA A 119 9.22 14.58 -10.62
C ALA A 119 7.80 15.14 -10.42
N ASP A 120 7.58 15.81 -9.28
CA ASP A 120 6.36 16.55 -8.95
C ASP A 120 6.55 17.97 -9.51
N GLU A 121 6.59 18.10 -10.85
CA GLU A 121 6.66 19.39 -11.58
C GLU A 121 5.28 19.85 -12.06
#